data_AF-A0A369SIE0-F1
#
_entry.id   AF-A0A369SIE0-F1
#
_cell.length_a   1.000
_cell.length_b   1.000
_cell.length_c   1.000
_cell.angle_alpha   90.00
_cell.angle_beta   90.00
_cell.angle_gamma   90.00
#
_symmetry.space_group_name_H-M   'P 1'
#
loop_
_entity.id
_entity.type
_entity.pdbx_description
1 polymer ?
#
loop_
_entity_poly.entity_id
_entity_poly.type
_entity_poly.pdbx_seq_one_letter_code
_entity_poly.pdbx_strand_id
1 'polypeptide(L)'
;MCGICFWLQFSHATEFKPYYEKALQLIARRGSDYQGFHDIRVNGTSKTMNFHGCVLHLRGEKLGCQPAIDANGNVLLWNGEIFGGLEV
;
A
#
# COMPACT_ATOMS: atom_id res chain seq x y z
N MET A 1 1.06 -14.51 0.31
CA MET A 1 0.48 -13.78 -0.83
C MET A 1 0.66 -12.28 -0.62
N CYS A 2 0.81 -11.53 -1.70
CA CYS A 2 0.76 -10.07 -1.66
C CYS A 2 -0.65 -9.56 -1.32
N GLY A 3 -0.77 -8.30 -0.89
CA GLY A 3 -2.04 -7.65 -0.58
C GLY A 3 -1.92 -6.12 -0.55
N ILE A 4 -3.03 -5.44 -0.78
CA ILE A 4 -3.11 -3.98 -0.88
C ILE A 4 -4.29 -3.49 -0.04
N CYS A 5 -4.08 -2.42 0.74
CA CYS A 5 -5.14 -1.61 1.32
C CYS A 5 -4.91 -0.14 0.93
N PHE A 6 -5.98 0.47 0.44
CA PHE A 6 -6.10 1.91 0.32
C PHE A 6 -7.25 2.37 1.20
N TRP A 7 -7.01 3.40 2.00
CA TRP A 7 -7.98 3.96 2.92
C TRP A 7 -8.06 5.47 2.77
N LEU A 8 -9.26 6.00 2.56
CA LEU A 8 -9.53 7.43 2.47
C LEU A 8 -10.59 7.79 3.51
N GLN A 9 -10.29 8.76 4.36
CA GLN A 9 -11.23 9.20 5.39
C GLN A 9 -11.08 10.69 5.68
N PHE A 10 -12.08 11.25 6.36
CA PHE A 10 -11.92 12.53 7.04
C PHE A 10 -11.05 12.33 8.29
N SER A 11 -10.14 13.26 8.56
CA SER A 11 -9.20 13.23 9.69
C SER A 11 -9.88 13.16 11.06
N HIS A 12 -11.16 13.56 11.14
CA HIS A 12 -11.95 13.54 12.36
C HIS A 12 -12.89 12.34 12.45
N ALA A 13 -13.05 11.55 11.38
CA ALA A 13 -13.94 10.40 11.34
C ALA A 13 -13.26 9.18 11.96
N THR A 14 -13.35 9.05 13.28
CA THR A 14 -12.72 7.95 14.03
C THR A 14 -13.58 6.68 14.09
N GLU A 15 -14.86 6.78 13.76
CA GLU A 15 -15.83 5.69 13.82
C GLU A 15 -15.46 4.51 12.91
N PHE A 16 -14.70 4.77 11.83
CA PHE A 16 -14.28 3.74 10.89
C PHE A 16 -12.90 3.14 11.21
N LYS A 17 -12.20 3.65 12.22
CA LYS A 17 -10.88 3.15 12.63
C LYS A 17 -10.84 1.64 12.89
N PRO A 18 -11.84 1.02 13.55
CA PRO A 18 -11.84 -0.44 13.75
C PRO A 18 -11.87 -1.23 12.44
N TYR A 19 -12.53 -0.72 11.40
CA TYR A 19 -12.59 -1.37 10.08
C TYR A 19 -11.25 -1.25 9.36
N TYR A 20 -10.60 -0.09 9.45
CA TYR A 20 -9.24 0.12 8.93
C TYR A 20 -8.26 -0.84 9.58
N GLU A 21 -8.21 -0.89 10.92
CA GLU A 21 -7.33 -1.80 11.66
C GLU A 21 -7.63 -3.27 11.33
N LYS A 22 -8.90 -3.62 11.17
CA LYS A 22 -9.29 -4.97 10.74
C LYS A 22 -8.78 -5.28 9.34
N ALA A 23 -8.87 -4.34 8.40
CA ALA A 23 -8.34 -4.51 7.05
C ALA A 23 -6.83 -4.75 7.07
N LEU A 24 -6.07 -3.96 7.84
CA LEU A 24 -4.63 -4.14 8.02
C LEU A 24 -4.29 -5.53 8.57
N GLN A 25 -5.02 -5.99 9.60
CA GLN A 25 -4.84 -7.33 10.17
C GLN A 25 -5.11 -8.45 9.15
N LEU A 26 -6.17 -8.31 8.34
CA LEU A 26 -6.53 -9.34 7.35
C LEU A 26 -5.48 -9.43 6.23
N ILE A 27 -4.89 -8.30 5.84
CA ILE A 27 -3.85 -8.27 4.80
C ILE A 27 -2.51 -8.77 5.35
N ALA A 28 -2.14 -8.41 6.58
CA ALA A 28 -0.91 -8.89 7.22
C ALA A 28 -0.84 -10.42 7.35
N ARG A 29 -2.00 -11.09 7.50
CA ARG A 29 -2.10 -12.57 7.58
C ARG A 29 -1.73 -13.28 6.28
N ARG A 30 -1.50 -12.55 5.20
CA ARG A 30 -1.13 -13.16 3.92
C ARG A 30 0.34 -13.59 3.89
N GLY A 31 1.11 -13.40 4.96
CA GLY A 31 2.46 -13.98 5.11
C GLY A 31 3.48 -13.33 4.17
N SER A 32 3.45 -12.00 4.10
CA SER A 32 4.37 -11.20 3.28
C SER A 32 5.77 -11.13 3.88
N ASP A 33 6.80 -11.12 3.05
CA ASP A 33 8.18 -10.81 3.46
C ASP A 33 8.38 -9.34 3.79
N TYR A 34 7.51 -8.47 3.24
CA TYR A 34 7.57 -7.03 3.46
C TYR A 34 6.19 -6.38 3.55
N GLN A 35 6.09 -5.36 4.41
CA GLN A 35 4.94 -4.47 4.51
C GLN A 35 5.42 -3.02 4.49
N GLY A 36 4.87 -2.20 3.60
CA GLY A 36 5.16 -0.78 3.50
C GLY A 36 3.91 0.07 3.66
N PHE A 37 4.08 1.27 4.23
CA PHE A 37 3.01 2.21 4.54
C PHE A 37 3.37 3.59 3.99
N HIS A 38 2.36 4.31 3.50
CA HIS A 38 2.50 5.72 3.14
C HIS A 38 1.20 6.46 3.48
N ASP A 39 1.33 7.56 4.23
CA ASP A 39 0.21 8.35 4.72
C ASP A 39 0.29 9.77 4.18
N ILE A 40 -0.80 10.25 3.57
CA ILE A 40 -0.89 11.59 2.99
C ILE A 40 -2.04 12.35 3.64
N ARG A 41 -1.77 13.57 4.08
CA ARG A 41 -2.82 14.55 4.39
C ARG A 41 -3.14 15.34 3.12
N VAL A 42 -4.40 15.36 2.70
CA VAL A 42 -4.80 16.03 1.46
C VAL A 42 -4.88 17.54 1.71
N ASN A 43 -3.97 18.29 1.07
CA ASN A 43 -3.85 19.74 1.21
C ASN A 43 -5.18 20.46 0.98
N GLY A 44 -5.48 21.45 1.82
CA GLY A 44 -6.72 22.23 1.74
C GLY A 44 -7.98 21.46 2.15
N THR A 45 -7.85 20.25 2.69
CA THR A 45 -8.99 19.45 3.16
C THR A 45 -8.74 18.86 4.54
N SER A 46 -9.80 18.36 5.16
CA SER A 46 -9.74 17.55 6.37
C SER A 46 -9.67 16.06 6.06
N LYS A 47 -9.00 15.64 4.98
CA LYS A 47 -8.93 14.23 4.56
C LYS A 47 -7.52 13.65 4.69
N THR A 48 -7.45 12.36 4.99
CA THR A 48 -6.22 11.56 4.99
C THR A 48 -6.36 10.37 4.06
N MET A 49 -5.27 10.02 3.38
CA MET A 49 -5.12 8.83 2.55
C MET A 49 -4.04 7.94 3.16
N ASN A 50 -4.33 6.67 3.35
CA ASN A 50 -3.37 5.68 3.84
C ASN A 50 -3.22 4.58 2.78
N PHE A 51 -1.96 4.27 2.46
CA PHE A 51 -1.56 3.31 1.45
C PHE A 51 -0.75 2.22 2.14
N HIS A 52 -1.22 0.97 2.09
CA HIS A 52 -0.54 -0.17 2.69
C HIS A 52 -0.35 -1.27 1.65
N GLY A 53 0.91 -1.66 1.45
CA GLY A 53 1.30 -2.70 0.52
C GLY A 53 2.01 -3.84 1.23
N CYS A 54 1.57 -5.06 0.99
CA CYS A 54 2.20 -6.28 1.48
C CYS A 54 2.76 -7.08 0.30
N VAL A 55 4.04 -7.43 0.37
CA VAL A 55 4.76 -8.15 -0.70
C VAL A 55 5.22 -9.49 -0.18
N LEU A 56 4.80 -10.55 -0.86
CA LEU A 56 5.43 -11.87 -0.77
C LEU A 56 6.38 -12.01 -1.96
N HIS A 57 7.67 -12.10 -1.69
CA HIS A 57 8.71 -12.20 -2.70
C HIS A 57 8.91 -13.64 -3.12
N LEU A 58 8.50 -13.96 -4.35
CA LEU A 58 8.61 -15.32 -4.87
C LEU A 58 9.77 -15.49 -5.86
N ARG A 59 10.15 -14.42 -6.57
CA ARG A 59 11.09 -14.45 -7.71
C ARG A 59 11.81 -13.12 -7.86
N GLY A 60 13.00 -13.15 -8.45
CA GLY A 60 13.86 -11.99 -8.66
C GLY A 60 14.88 -11.81 -7.53
N GLU A 61 15.98 -11.12 -7.82
CA GLU A 61 17.08 -10.93 -6.85
C GLU A 61 16.77 -9.85 -5.80
N LYS A 62 15.87 -8.91 -6.14
CA LYS A 62 15.53 -7.77 -5.29
C LYS A 62 14.04 -7.78 -4.96
N LEU A 63 13.75 -7.51 -3.70
CA LEU A 63 12.40 -7.27 -3.22
C LEU A 63 11.85 -5.95 -3.79
N GLY A 64 10.72 -6.02 -4.49
CA GLY A 64 9.98 -4.84 -4.95
C GLY A 64 9.13 -4.24 -3.83
N CYS A 65 9.73 -3.42 -2.97
CA CYS A 65 9.01 -2.74 -1.88
C CYS A 65 7.90 -1.82 -2.42
N GLN A 66 6.77 -1.78 -1.72
CA GLN A 66 5.64 -0.88 -2.03
C GLN A 66 4.99 -0.35 -0.75
N PRO A 67 4.37 0.85 -0.75
CA PRO A 67 4.05 1.71 -1.91
C PRO A 67 5.28 2.26 -2.64
N ALA A 68 5.26 2.25 -3.98
CA ALA A 68 6.27 2.92 -4.80
C ALA A 68 5.85 4.38 -5.02
N ILE A 69 6.76 5.31 -4.77
CA ILE A 69 6.50 6.75 -4.82
C ILE A 69 7.49 7.39 -5.79
N ASP A 70 6.99 8.14 -6.77
CA ASP A 70 7.85 8.88 -7.70
C ASP A 70 8.17 10.30 -7.22
N ALA A 71 9.00 11.02 -7.98
CA ALA A 71 9.41 12.39 -7.65
C ALA A 71 8.25 13.41 -7.67
N ASN A 72 7.13 13.07 -8.31
CA ASN A 72 5.92 13.91 -8.38
C ASN A 72 4.93 13.58 -7.24
N GLY A 73 5.24 12.60 -6.40
CA GLY A 73 4.36 12.14 -5.33
C GLY A 73 3.25 11.21 -5.79
N ASN A 74 3.32 10.65 -7.00
CA ASN A 74 2.41 9.60 -7.43
C ASN A 74 2.70 8.33 -6.62
N VAL A 75 1.64 7.66 -6.17
CA VAL A 75 1.74 6.45 -5.34
C VAL A 75 1.20 5.25 -6.11
N LEU A 76 2.01 4.20 -6.24
CA LEU A 76 1.65 2.94 -6.88
C LEU A 76 1.66 1.78 -5.88
N LEU A 77 0.57 1.03 -5.86
CA LEU A 77 0.42 -0.27 -5.22
C LEU A 77 0.01 -1.28 -6.29
N TRP A 78 0.62 -2.45 -6.33
CA TRP A 78 0.30 -3.48 -7.32
C TRP A 78 0.36 -4.90 -6.74
N ASN A 79 -0.51 -5.75 -7.27
CA ASN A 79 -0.49 -7.20 -7.06
C ASN A 79 -0.45 -7.83 -8.45
N GLY A 80 0.58 -8.61 -8.73
CA GLY A 80 0.81 -9.21 -10.04
C GLY A 80 2.25 -9.02 -10.49
N GLU A 81 2.53 -9.46 -11.71
CA GLU A 81 3.85 -9.38 -12.33
C GLU A 81 3.79 -8.41 -13.52
N ILE A 82 4.83 -7.57 -13.65
CA ILE A 82 5.01 -6.69 -14.81
C ILE A 82 6.03 -7.36 -15.72
N PHE A 83 5.57 -7.84 -16.89
CA PHE A 83 6.43 -8.56 -17.84
C PHE A 83 7.04 -7.68 -18.94
N GLY A 84 6.67 -6.39 -18.99
CA GLY A 84 7.20 -5.42 -19.96
C GLY A 84 8.24 -4.47 -19.34
N GLY A 85 8.96 -3.71 -20.18
CA GLY A 85 9.90 -2.67 -19.73
C GLY A 85 11.34 -3.15 -19.48
N LEU A 86 11.63 -4.42 -19.70
CA LEU A 86 13.00 -4.94 -19.82
C LEU A 86 13.31 -5.11 -21.31
N GLU A 87 14.46 -4.61 -21.77
CA GLU A 87 15.02 -5.10 -23.03
C GLU A 87 15.42 -6.56 -22.81
N VAL A 88 14.86 -7.46 -23.64
CA VAL A 88 15.15 -8.90 -23.63
C VAL A 88 16.15 -9.21 -24.73
#